data_AF-A0A7C4DJ79-F1
#
_entry.id   AF-A0A7C4DJ79-F1
#
_cell.length_a   1.000
_cell.length_b   1.000
_cell.length_c   1.000
_cell.angle_alpha   90.00
_cell.angle_beta   90.00
_cell.angle_gamma   90.00
#
_symmetry.space_group_name_H-M   'P 1'
#
loop_
_entity.id
_entity.type
_entity.pdbx_description
1 polymer ?
#
loop_
_entity_poly.entity_id
_entity_poly.type
_entity_poly.pdbx_seq_one_letter_code
_entity_poly.pdbx_strand_id
1 'polypeptide(L)'
;MGIFGPFVYENKKKEKFWLHSKQRGKVTLYFFTKNPIGALPSIPKGFEVAENPKTGMPYLRKKKVSGFFGFGKKKEEKKEEKV
;
A
#
# COMPACT_ATOMS: atom_id res chain seq x y z
N MET A 1 8.65 -2.46 20.87
CA MET A 1 7.21 -2.14 20.69
C MET A 1 7.09 -1.15 19.54
N GLY A 2 6.59 -1.61 18.40
CA GLY A 2 6.30 -0.77 17.23
C GLY A 2 5.05 -1.35 16.57
N ILE A 3 3.96 -0.58 16.57
CA ILE A 3 2.58 -1.03 16.35
C ILE A 3 2.18 -0.95 14.86
N PHE A 4 3.14 -0.70 13.97
CA PHE A 4 2.89 -0.62 12.53
C PHE A 4 2.83 -2.03 11.97
N GLY A 5 1.63 -2.60 11.98
CA GLY A 5 1.34 -3.87 11.33
C GLY A 5 1.65 -3.83 9.81
N PRO A 6 1.70 -5.00 9.16
CA PRO A 6 2.00 -5.04 7.73
C PRO A 6 0.90 -4.35 6.92
N PHE A 7 1.28 -3.66 5.86
CA PHE A 7 0.34 -3.04 4.94
C PHE A 7 -0.52 -4.12 4.29
N VAL A 8 -1.84 -4.02 4.47
CA VAL A 8 -2.83 -4.94 3.90
C VAL A 8 -3.79 -4.18 2.99
N TYR A 9 -4.05 -4.75 1.82
CA TYR A 9 -5.04 -4.29 0.86
C TYR A 9 -6.11 -5.37 0.69
N GLU A 10 -7.37 -4.98 0.80
CA GLU A 10 -8.51 -5.85 0.49
C GLU A 10 -9.05 -5.47 -0.89
N ASN A 11 -9.09 -6.44 -1.81
CA ASN A 11 -9.64 -6.21 -3.15
C ASN A 11 -11.18 -6.22 -3.14
N LYS A 12 -11.81 -5.92 -4.27
CA LYS A 12 -13.28 -5.96 -4.40
C LYS A 12 -13.89 -7.34 -4.15
N LYS A 13 -13.09 -8.41 -4.21
CA LYS A 13 -13.50 -9.79 -3.95
C LYS A 13 -13.32 -10.20 -2.47
N LYS A 14 -13.00 -9.26 -1.58
CA LYS A 14 -12.73 -9.49 -0.15
C LYS A 14 -11.51 -10.38 0.12
N GLU A 15 -10.58 -10.44 -0.83
CA GLU A 15 -9.31 -11.13 -0.66
C GLU A 15 -8.26 -10.16 -0.13
N LYS A 16 -7.52 -10.60 0.89
CA LYS A 16 -6.46 -9.80 1.52
C LYS A 16 -5.12 -10.07 0.87
N PHE A 17 -4.40 -8.99 0.61
CA PHE A 17 -3.05 -9.02 0.09
C PHE A 17 -2.15 -8.11 0.90
N TRP A 18 -0.93 -8.58 1.15
CA TRP A 18 0.10 -7.85 1.85
C TRP A 18 1.16 -7.38 0.88
N LEU A 19 1.72 -6.20 1.13
CA LEU A 19 2.76 -5.61 0.30
C LEU A 19 4.13 -6.17 0.64
N HIS A 20 4.91 -6.55 -0.35
CA HIS A 20 6.27 -7.08 -0.22
C HIS A 20 7.23 -6.32 -1.14
N SER A 21 8.51 -6.38 -0.82
CA SER A 21 9.59 -5.94 -1.71
C SER A 21 10.61 -7.04 -1.93
N LYS A 22 11.08 -7.18 -3.16
CA LYS A 22 12.19 -8.05 -3.52
C LYS A 22 13.19 -7.28 -4.36
N GLN A 23 14.44 -7.25 -3.91
CA GLN A 23 15.53 -6.69 -4.69
C GLN A 23 15.92 -7.67 -5.81
N ARG A 24 15.95 -7.17 -7.05
CA ARG A 24 16.45 -7.90 -8.22
C ARG A 24 17.55 -7.06 -8.87
N GLY A 25 18.81 -7.38 -8.56
CA GLY A 25 19.94 -6.57 -8.97
C GLY A 25 19.83 -5.13 -8.45
N LYS A 26 19.78 -4.16 -9.37
CA LYS A 26 19.66 -2.72 -9.06
C LYS A 26 18.21 -2.23 -8.88
N VAL A 27 17.21 -3.10 -9.05
CA VAL A 27 15.79 -2.72 -9.02
C VAL A 27 15.09 -3.32 -7.82
N THR A 28 14.30 -2.51 -7.10
CA THR A 28 13.39 -3.00 -6.06
C THR A 28 12.01 -3.25 -6.67
N LEU A 29 11.61 -4.52 -6.73
CA LEU A 29 10.28 -4.91 -7.16
C LEU A 29 9.35 -4.91 -5.95
N TYR A 30 8.27 -4.14 -6.03
CA TYR A 30 7.20 -4.15 -5.05
C TYR A 30 6.01 -4.92 -5.60
N PHE A 31 5.44 -5.82 -4.79
CA PHE A 31 4.38 -6.71 -5.23
C PHE A 31 3.49 -7.14 -4.07
N PHE A 32 2.27 -7.57 -4.39
CA PHE A 32 1.29 -8.02 -3.42
C PHE A 32 1.21 -9.55 -3.37
N THR A 33 1.10 -10.12 -2.18
CA THR A 33 0.94 -11.57 -1.97
C THR A 33 -0.10 -11.87 -0.90
N LYS A 34 -0.57 -13.11 -0.81
CA LYS A 34 -1.46 -13.58 0.28
C LYS A 34 -0.70 -13.96 1.55
N ASN A 35 0.63 -13.80 1.58
CA ASN A 35 1.44 -14.13 2.75
C ASN A 35 1.70 -12.86 3.58
N PRO A 36 1.32 -12.82 4.86
CA PRO A 36 1.62 -11.68 5.74
C PRO A 36 3.08 -11.60 6.19
N ILE A 37 3.85 -12.68 6.10
CA ILE A 37 5.21 -12.77 6.67
C ILE A 37 6.19 -11.93 5.85
N GLY A 38 6.89 -10.99 6.49
CA GLY A 38 7.89 -10.14 5.81
C GLY A 38 7.27 -9.03 4.96
N ALA A 39 5.98 -8.76 5.14
CA ALA A 39 5.30 -7.67 4.49
C ALA A 39 5.79 -6.31 4.99
N LEU A 40 5.83 -5.35 4.07
CA LEU A 40 6.19 -3.97 4.34
C LEU A 40 5.08 -3.27 5.12
N PRO A 41 5.43 -2.36 6.05
CA PRO A 41 4.45 -1.64 6.86
C PRO A 41 3.72 -0.53 6.08
N SER A 42 4.26 -0.07 4.95
CA SER A 42 3.68 1.05 4.18
C SER A 42 4.05 1.01 2.70
N ILE A 43 3.27 1.73 1.89
CA ILE A 43 3.53 1.94 0.47
C ILE A 43 4.69 2.93 0.30
N PRO A 44 5.68 2.66 -0.57
CA PRO A 44 6.76 3.59 -0.86
C PRO A 44 6.25 4.93 -1.40
N LYS A 45 6.94 6.03 -1.05
CA LYS A 45 6.59 7.38 -1.49
C LYS A 45 6.55 7.46 -3.02
N GLY A 46 5.51 8.11 -3.56
CA GLY A 46 5.34 8.30 -5.00
C GLY A 46 4.66 7.13 -5.71
N PHE A 47 4.22 6.10 -4.97
CA PHE A 47 3.39 5.02 -5.48
C PHE A 47 1.99 5.07 -4.86
N GLU A 48 1.03 4.46 -5.56
CA GLU A 48 -0.32 4.21 -5.07
C GLU A 48 -0.74 2.80 -5.46
N VAL A 49 -1.65 2.21 -4.69
CA VAL A 49 -2.21 0.88 -5.00
C VAL A 49 -3.35 1.05 -5.99
N ALA A 50 -3.33 0.22 -7.02
CA ALA A 50 -4.43 0.06 -7.95
C ALA A 50 -4.80 -1.43 -8.05
N GLU A 51 -6.05 -1.71 -8.40
CA GLU A 51 -6.55 -3.07 -8.57
C GLU A 51 -6.82 -3.33 -10.04
N ASN A 52 -6.39 -4.48 -10.56
CA ASN A 52 -6.73 -4.89 -11.91
C ASN A 52 -8.22 -5.29 -11.94
N PRO A 53 -9.09 -4.60 -12.72
CA PRO A 53 -10.53 -4.86 -12.70
C PRO A 53 -10.90 -6.27 -13.20
N LYS A 54 -10.05 -6.90 -14.03
CA LYS A 54 -10.32 -8.25 -14.56
C LYS A 54 -9.98 -9.35 -13.55
N THR A 55 -8.84 -9.23 -12.87
CA THR A 55 -8.35 -10.30 -11.99
C THR A 55 -8.64 -10.04 -10.51
N GLY A 56 -8.78 -8.78 -10.10
CA GLY A 56 -8.79 -8.36 -8.70
C GLY A 56 -7.41 -8.30 -8.07
N MET A 57 -6.34 -8.42 -8.87
CA MET A 57 -4.95 -8.40 -8.36
C MET A 57 -4.52 -6.96 -8.06
N PRO A 58 -4.11 -6.65 -6.81
CA PRO A 58 -3.54 -5.35 -6.49
C PRO A 58 -2.11 -5.22 -7.02
N TYR A 59 -1.77 -4.03 -7.49
CA TYR A 59 -0.45 -3.66 -7.99
C TYR A 59 -0.12 -2.22 -7.60
N LEU A 60 1.18 -1.91 -7.50
CA LEU A 60 1.62 -0.53 -7.32
C LEU A 60 1.80 0.15 -8.67
N ARG A 61 1.28 1.37 -8.78
CA ARG A 61 1.55 2.28 -9.89
C ARG A 61 2.17 3.56 -9.38
N LYS A 62 2.98 4.22 -10.22
CA LYS A 62 3.50 5.55 -9.91
C LYS A 62 2.31 6.50 -9.79
N LYS A 63 2.25 7.22 -8.67
CA LYS A 63 1.30 8.31 -8.49
C LYS A 63 1.62 9.36 -9.54
N LYS A 64 0.72 9.62 -10.48
CA LYS A 64 0.89 10.73 -11.42
C LYS A 64 0.88 12.00 -10.58
N VAL A 65 2.04 12.65 -10.47
CA VAL A 65 2.12 14.01 -9.96
C VAL A 65 1.61 14.88 -11.10
N SER A 66 0.28 14.98 -11.25
CA SER A 66 -0.30 15.99 -12.12
C SER A 66 0.02 17.33 -11.47
N GLY A 67 0.93 18.08 -12.08
CA GLY A 67 1.21 19.45 -11.68
C GLY A 67 -0.10 20.24 -11.68
N PHE A 68 -0.30 21.01 -10.62
CA PHE A 68 -1.37 21.98 -10.42
C PHE A 68 -2.79 21.42 -10.15
N PHE A 69 -3.42 22.01 -9.13
CA PHE A 69 -4.82 21.89 -8.69
C PHE A 69 -5.25 20.67 -7.85
N GLY A 70 -5.32 20.93 -6.53
CA GLY A 70 -6.51 20.62 -5.73
C GLY A 70 -6.62 19.23 -5.13
N PHE A 71 -7.22 19.19 -3.93
CA PHE A 71 -7.53 18.01 -3.11
C PHE A 71 -6.32 17.36 -2.41
N GLY A 72 -6.29 17.25 -1.10
CA GLY A 72 -7.38 17.24 -0.14
C GLY A 72 -6.97 16.26 0.96
N LYS A 73 -7.08 16.70 2.21
CA LYS A 73 -7.01 15.88 3.43
C LYS A 73 -5.91 14.82 3.47
N LYS A 74 -4.76 15.22 4.02
CA LYS A 74 -3.97 14.35 4.87
C LYS A 74 -4.84 14.06 6.11
N LYS A 75 -5.57 12.95 6.11
CA LYS A 75 -6.23 12.42 7.31
C LYS A 75 -5.50 11.12 7.66
N GLU A 76 -4.38 11.27 8.36
CA GLU A 76 -3.75 10.20 9.12
C GLU A 76 -3.69 10.68 10.58
N GLU A 77 -4.66 10.15 11.34
CA GLU A 77 -4.55 9.67 12.70
C GLU A 77 -3.87 10.55 13.77
N LYS A 78 -4.72 11.08 14.66
CA LYS A 78 -4.44 11.15 16.09
C LYS A 78 -5.69 10.68 16.84
N LYS A 79 -5.68 9.44 17.34
CA LYS A 79 -6.59 8.98 18.38
C LYS A 79 -5.82 9.07 19.71
N GLU A 80 -6.07 10.14 20.46
CA GLU A 80 -5.87 10.26 21.92
C GLU A 80 -7.28 10.14 22.52
N GLU A 81 -7.63 9.07 23.24
CA GLU A 81 -7.42 8.82 24.69
C GLU A 81 -8.64 9.25 25.53
N LYS A 82 -8.84 8.52 26.65
CA LYS A 82 -9.85 8.59 27.74
C LYS A 82 -10.99 7.59 27.55
N VAL A 83 -11.26 6.71 28.51
CA VAL A 83 -11.41 6.94 29.96
C VAL A 83 -10.72 5.85 30.78
#